data_AF-A0A936ZSM5-F1
#
_entry.id   AF-A0A936ZSM5-F1
#
_cell.length_a   1.000
_cell.length_b   1.000
_cell.length_c   1.000
_cell.angle_alpha   90.00
_cell.angle_beta   90.00
_cell.angle_gamma   90.00
#
_symmetry.space_group_name_H-M   'P 1'
#
loop_
_entity.id
_entity.type
_entity.pdbx_description
1 polymer ?
#
loop_
_entity_poly.entity_id
_entity_poly.type
_entity_poly.pdbx_seq_one_letter_code
_entity_poly.pdbx_strand_id
1 'polypeptide(L)'
;MRYQIPLRTTFVVATLLSAGCGGGGGGGEGGGDAVSTSLRTAPEGIWAGQDSAGHRVDLVVLEDGSTWGVYVNTVEIRGALQGISDAVGSSFSARLTDYSFVTDQWRLLAYAGGYSPRSTIDAGAPDGPRLLLSYDPHYEQPASTSAVAGTYALSGSTVVTIDSAGVFQWVASPSCRLDGTASPRPTGRNVFDLSLTYTGTTCFGHPDGTRLTGVAYLDRKTEPNRLVALALRDDRQIGFYSRAAKQATSTGDEGGGAPPTPAPVAPPAPAPAPEPPPPPPPPPPPPPPPPPPPPPPPPPPPPPPPPPPPPPPPPPPPPPPPAPAPAPAPAPAPAPAPAPAPAPAPAPAPAPAPAPAPAPAPEPPPAPPAPAPEPAPAPAPAPEPPPPAPPAPAPEPAPAPAPAPAPAPEPPPPAPPAPAPEPAPAPEPPPPPPAPAPIE
;
A
#
# COMPACT_ATOMS: atom_id res chain seq x y z
N MET A 1 -15.91 -13.12 -16.08
CA MET A 1 -16.56 -11.89 -16.57
C MET A 1 -16.11 -11.70 -18.02
N ARG A 2 -17.05 -11.54 -18.95
CA ARG A 2 -16.77 -11.52 -20.40
C ARG A 2 -16.05 -10.23 -20.77
N TYR A 3 -14.86 -10.34 -21.34
CA TYR A 3 -14.18 -9.23 -22.00
C TYR A 3 -14.35 -9.35 -23.52
N GLN A 4 -15.11 -8.44 -24.13
CA GLN A 4 -15.04 -8.12 -25.55
C GLN A 4 -14.99 -6.60 -25.67
N ILE A 5 -13.83 -6.09 -26.08
CA ILE A 5 -13.62 -4.66 -26.36
C ILE A 5 -13.99 -4.43 -27.83
N PRO A 6 -14.86 -3.46 -28.16
CA PRO A 6 -15.00 -3.02 -29.54
C PRO A 6 -13.72 -2.29 -29.98
N LEU A 7 -13.05 -2.83 -31.01
CA LEU A 7 -12.02 -2.11 -31.76
C LEU A 7 -12.58 -0.75 -32.21
N ARG A 8 -11.96 0.35 -31.78
CA ARG A 8 -11.75 1.57 -32.59
C ARG A 8 -11.03 2.65 -31.78
N THR A 9 -9.78 2.91 -32.17
CA THR A 9 -9.26 4.20 -32.67
C THR A 9 -7.78 4.30 -32.34
N THR A 10 -6.95 3.97 -33.32
CA THR A 10 -5.51 4.21 -33.31
C THR A 10 -5.26 5.71 -33.19
N PHE A 11 -4.70 6.18 -32.08
CA PHE A 11 -4.10 7.50 -32.00
C PHE A 11 -2.58 7.36 -32.05
N VAL A 12 -2.00 7.97 -33.09
CA VAL A 12 -0.57 8.12 -33.28
C VAL A 12 -0.01 9.02 -32.17
N VAL A 13 0.88 8.47 -31.35
CA VAL A 13 1.65 9.25 -30.38
C VAL A 13 2.70 10.06 -31.14
N ALA A 14 2.51 11.37 -31.21
CA ALA A 14 3.50 12.30 -31.73
C ALA A 14 4.57 12.57 -30.67
N THR A 15 5.78 12.05 -30.90
CA THR A 15 6.98 12.33 -30.11
C THR A 15 7.51 13.72 -30.47
N LEU A 16 7.31 14.70 -29.58
CA LEU A 16 7.99 15.99 -29.65
C LEU A 16 9.37 15.87 -28.99
N LEU A 17 10.40 15.60 -29.79
CA LEU A 17 11.80 15.85 -29.42
C LEU A 17 12.13 17.31 -29.76
N SER A 18 12.26 18.16 -28.75
CA SER A 18 12.90 19.47 -28.89
C SER A 18 14.41 19.31 -28.76
N ALA A 19 15.08 19.25 -29.91
CA ALA A 19 16.53 19.41 -30.01
C ALA A 19 16.90 20.90 -29.85
N GLY A 20 17.48 21.27 -28.71
CA GLY A 20 18.16 22.54 -28.51
C GLY A 20 19.64 22.42 -28.83
N CYS A 21 20.05 22.90 -30.00
CA CYS A 21 21.42 23.30 -30.34
C CYS A 21 21.51 24.81 -29.99
N GLY A 22 22.55 25.43 -29.44
CA GLY A 22 23.98 25.15 -29.31
C GLY A 22 24.72 26.48 -29.51
N GLY A 23 25.67 26.80 -28.62
CA GLY A 23 26.62 27.94 -28.73
C GLY A 23 26.73 28.73 -27.42
N GLY A 24 27.88 29.01 -26.81
CA GLY A 24 29.28 28.75 -27.15
C GLY A 24 30.15 29.87 -26.55
N GLY A 25 31.15 29.52 -25.74
CA GLY A 25 32.38 30.31 -25.51
C GLY A 25 32.52 31.08 -24.19
N GLY A 26 33.57 30.75 -23.41
CA GLY A 26 34.15 31.62 -22.37
C GLY A 26 34.74 30.85 -21.19
N GLY A 27 36.05 30.65 -21.17
CA GLY A 27 36.78 29.97 -20.09
C GLY A 27 36.90 30.79 -18.81
N GLY A 28 37.01 30.09 -17.69
CA GLY A 28 37.33 30.64 -16.37
C GLY A 28 37.35 29.52 -15.32
N GLU A 29 38.53 29.27 -14.75
CA GLU A 29 38.80 28.27 -13.72
C GLU A 29 38.00 28.46 -12.42
N GLY A 30 37.69 27.34 -11.76
CA GLY A 30 37.55 27.27 -10.31
C GLY A 30 36.17 27.58 -9.74
N GLY A 31 35.29 26.58 -9.74
CA GLY A 31 34.05 26.60 -8.96
C GLY A 31 33.22 25.37 -9.27
N GLY A 32 33.33 24.34 -8.44
CA GLY A 32 32.50 23.15 -8.54
C GLY A 32 31.06 23.50 -8.19
N ASP A 33 30.28 23.93 -9.17
CA ASP A 33 28.83 23.89 -9.09
C ASP A 33 28.43 22.41 -9.10
N ALA A 34 28.13 21.91 -7.90
CA ALA A 34 27.30 20.74 -7.76
C ALA A 34 25.97 21.05 -8.45
N VAL A 35 25.86 20.67 -9.73
CA VAL A 35 24.57 20.38 -10.32
C VAL A 35 23.98 19.33 -9.40
N SER A 36 23.10 19.74 -8.51
CA SER A 36 22.30 18.86 -7.70
C SER A 36 21.35 18.15 -8.66
N THR A 37 21.86 17.16 -9.39
CA THR A 37 21.04 16.14 -10.04
C THR A 37 20.43 15.35 -8.89
N SER A 38 19.31 15.85 -8.37
CA SER A 38 18.51 15.12 -7.41
C SER A 38 18.21 13.76 -8.03
N LEU A 39 18.88 12.72 -7.52
CA LEU A 39 18.78 11.36 -8.04
C LEU A 39 17.32 10.93 -7.97
N ARG A 40 16.72 10.64 -9.13
CA ARG A 40 15.44 9.95 -9.17
C ARG A 40 15.63 8.59 -8.54
N THR A 41 14.79 8.27 -7.56
CA THR A 41 14.76 6.96 -6.92
C THR A 41 13.33 6.47 -6.95
N ALA A 42 13.13 5.19 -7.25
CA ALA A 42 11.83 4.56 -7.05
C ALA A 42 11.47 4.66 -5.55
N PRO A 43 10.23 5.06 -5.20
CA PRO A 43 9.76 5.03 -3.82
C PRO A 43 9.45 3.57 -3.42
N GLU A 44 10.46 2.71 -3.49
CA GLU A 44 10.40 1.26 -3.28
C GLU A 44 9.74 0.91 -1.95
N GLY A 45 8.82 -0.05 -1.97
CA GLY A 45 8.14 -0.49 -0.75
C GLY A 45 6.73 -1.01 -0.98
N ILE A 46 6.17 -1.59 0.08
CA ILE A 46 4.73 -1.78 0.22
C ILE A 46 4.16 -0.53 0.90
N TRP A 47 3.09 0.00 0.33
CA TRP A 47 2.41 1.22 0.77
C TRP A 47 0.93 0.91 0.95
N ALA A 48 0.39 1.23 2.12
CA ALA A 48 -1.02 1.00 2.41
C ALA A 48 -1.64 2.22 3.08
N GLY A 49 -2.89 2.53 2.73
CA GLY A 49 -3.60 3.67 3.29
C GLY A 49 -4.99 3.81 2.73
N GLN A 50 -5.49 5.03 2.64
CA GLN A 50 -6.80 5.32 2.06
C GLN A 50 -6.69 6.30 0.92
N ASP A 51 -7.62 6.18 -0.02
CA ASP A 51 -7.87 7.22 -1.01
C ASP A 51 -8.93 8.22 -0.51
N SER A 52 -9.08 9.36 -1.18
CA SER A 52 -10.11 10.35 -0.84
C SER A 52 -11.54 9.91 -1.12
N ALA A 53 -11.74 8.74 -1.76
CA ALA A 53 -13.04 8.12 -1.98
C ALA A 53 -13.39 7.11 -0.86
N GLY A 54 -12.52 6.92 0.13
CA GLY A 54 -12.73 6.03 1.28
C GLY A 54 -12.35 4.58 1.03
N HIS A 55 -11.70 4.26 -0.09
CA HIS A 55 -11.17 2.92 -0.34
C HIS A 55 -9.84 2.75 0.38
N ARG A 56 -9.59 1.55 0.92
CA ARG A 56 -8.23 1.15 1.28
C ARG A 56 -7.44 0.89 0.00
N VAL A 57 -6.25 1.43 -0.08
CA VAL A 57 -5.31 1.21 -1.18
C VAL A 57 -4.12 0.40 -0.67
N ASP A 58 -3.77 -0.66 -1.40
CA ASP A 58 -2.61 -1.52 -1.16
C ASP A 58 -1.73 -1.48 -2.42
N LEU A 59 -0.58 -0.82 -2.36
CA LEU A 59 0.40 -0.69 -3.45
C LEU A 59 1.72 -1.36 -3.08
N VAL A 60 2.40 -1.88 -4.09
CA VAL A 60 3.83 -2.19 -4.06
C VAL A 60 4.52 -1.41 -5.18
N VAL A 61 5.60 -0.72 -4.83
CA VAL A 61 6.51 -0.07 -5.77
C VAL A 61 7.81 -0.86 -5.76
N LEU A 62 8.22 -1.32 -6.94
CA LEU A 62 9.42 -2.10 -7.17
C LEU A 62 10.65 -1.18 -7.37
N GLU A 63 11.83 -1.79 -7.41
CA GLU A 63 13.12 -1.12 -7.56
C GLU A 63 13.25 -0.31 -8.87
N ASP A 64 12.54 -0.74 -9.91
CA ASP A 64 12.48 -0.09 -11.23
C ASP A 64 11.38 0.99 -11.31
N GLY A 65 10.67 1.25 -10.21
CA GLY A 65 9.52 2.15 -10.15
C GLY A 65 8.20 1.51 -10.57
N SER A 66 8.21 0.27 -11.06
CA SER A 66 6.98 -0.45 -11.42
C SER A 66 6.07 -0.56 -10.20
N THR A 67 4.86 -0.03 -10.36
CA THR A 67 3.86 0.08 -9.30
C THR A 67 2.69 -0.83 -9.60
N TRP A 68 2.32 -1.62 -8.61
CA TRP A 68 1.23 -2.58 -8.70
C TRP A 68 0.37 -2.46 -7.45
N GLY A 69 -0.93 -2.57 -7.58
CA GLY A 69 -1.77 -2.63 -6.40
C GLY A 69 -3.24 -2.72 -6.66
N VAL A 70 -3.99 -2.82 -5.57
CA VAL A 70 -5.44 -2.96 -5.57
C VAL A 70 -6.03 -1.96 -4.59
N TYR A 71 -7.26 -1.55 -4.84
CA TYR A 71 -8.02 -0.79 -3.87
C TYR A 71 -9.35 -1.47 -3.57
N VAL A 72 -9.70 -1.46 -2.29
CA VAL A 72 -10.80 -2.23 -1.71
C VAL A 72 -11.71 -1.33 -0.91
N ASN A 73 -12.99 -1.66 -0.86
CA ASN A 73 -13.90 -1.07 0.12
C ASN A 73 -13.75 -1.82 1.47
N THR A 74 -14.84 -2.08 2.18
CA THR A 74 -14.82 -2.86 3.42
C THR A 74 -14.31 -4.29 3.24
N VAL A 75 -14.61 -4.96 2.11
CA VAL A 75 -14.21 -6.36 1.85
C VAL A 75 -13.99 -6.69 0.38
N GLU A 76 -14.58 -5.93 -0.54
CA GLU A 76 -14.58 -6.19 -1.97
C GLU A 76 -13.50 -5.36 -2.67
N ILE A 77 -12.80 -5.99 -3.61
CA ILE A 77 -11.83 -5.32 -4.47
C ILE A 77 -12.59 -4.53 -5.54
N ARG A 78 -12.37 -3.21 -5.57
CA ARG A 78 -13.09 -2.28 -6.45
C ARG A 78 -12.31 -1.94 -7.71
N GLY A 79 -11.00 -2.14 -7.68
CA GLY A 79 -10.14 -1.99 -8.85
C GLY A 79 -8.67 -2.25 -8.55
N ALA A 80 -7.86 -2.01 -9.58
CA ALA A 80 -6.41 -2.17 -9.54
C ALA A 80 -5.69 -0.94 -10.09
N LEU A 81 -4.48 -0.71 -9.60
CA LEU A 81 -3.58 0.34 -10.05
C LEU A 81 -2.31 -0.32 -10.59
N GLN A 82 -1.92 0.05 -11.82
CA GLN A 82 -0.64 -0.40 -12.39
C GLN A 82 0.03 0.75 -13.11
N GLY A 83 1.33 0.94 -12.91
CA GLY A 83 2.08 1.93 -13.67
C GLY A 83 3.49 2.12 -13.18
N ILE A 84 3.98 3.36 -13.24
CA ILE A 84 5.32 3.72 -12.77
C ILE A 84 5.19 4.83 -11.72
N SER A 85 5.96 4.72 -10.64
CA SER A 85 6.13 5.76 -9.63
C SER A 85 7.60 6.15 -9.50
N ASP A 86 7.83 7.44 -9.28
CA ASP A 86 9.12 8.06 -9.12
C ASP A 86 9.10 8.98 -7.89
N ALA A 87 10.26 9.15 -7.25
CA ALA A 87 10.47 10.18 -6.25
C ALA A 87 11.78 10.94 -6.46
N VAL A 88 11.75 12.24 -6.16
CA VAL A 88 12.91 13.14 -6.21
C VAL A 88 12.89 14.00 -4.95
N GLY A 89 13.83 13.75 -4.03
CA GLY A 89 13.82 14.41 -2.72
C GLY A 89 12.51 14.14 -1.99
N SER A 90 11.74 15.19 -1.67
CA SER A 90 10.44 15.10 -1.02
C SER A 90 9.24 15.09 -1.99
N SER A 91 9.49 14.99 -3.29
CA SER A 91 8.46 15.06 -4.33
C SER A 91 8.15 13.66 -4.87
N PHE A 92 6.88 13.28 -4.88
CA PHE A 92 6.35 12.07 -5.50
C PHE A 92 5.73 12.39 -6.86
N SER A 93 5.92 11.51 -7.83
CA SER A 93 5.12 11.49 -9.07
C SER A 93 4.81 10.07 -9.50
N ALA A 94 3.62 9.82 -10.03
CA ALA A 94 3.30 8.52 -10.62
C ALA A 94 2.38 8.65 -11.83
N ARG A 95 2.47 7.69 -12.76
CA ARG A 95 1.53 7.51 -13.86
C ARG A 95 0.93 6.13 -13.72
N LEU A 96 -0.29 6.07 -13.20
CA LEU A 96 -0.98 4.82 -12.88
C LEU A 96 -2.20 4.67 -13.77
N THR A 97 -2.36 3.51 -14.40
CA THR A 97 -3.63 3.08 -14.96
C THR A 97 -4.49 2.54 -13.84
N ASP A 98 -5.64 3.17 -13.64
CA ASP A 98 -6.72 2.73 -12.76
C ASP A 98 -7.67 1.85 -13.55
N TYR A 99 -7.84 0.60 -13.12
CA TYR A 99 -8.76 -0.38 -13.65
C TYR A 99 -9.93 -0.52 -12.69
N SER A 100 -11.03 0.17 -12.96
CA SER A 100 -12.23 0.11 -12.13
C SER A 100 -13.05 -1.14 -12.48
N PHE A 101 -13.14 -2.06 -11.52
CA PHE A 101 -13.93 -3.30 -11.65
C PHE A 101 -15.43 -3.05 -11.47
N VAL A 102 -15.80 -1.89 -10.95
CA VAL A 102 -17.20 -1.48 -10.73
C VAL A 102 -17.82 -0.95 -12.01
N THR A 103 -17.09 -0.09 -12.72
CA THR A 103 -17.57 0.56 -13.93
C THR A 103 -17.10 -0.13 -15.20
N ASP A 104 -16.21 -1.13 -15.08
CA ASP A 104 -15.56 -1.81 -16.20
C ASP A 104 -14.89 -0.81 -17.15
N GLN A 105 -14.15 0.15 -16.58
CA GLN A 105 -13.44 1.18 -17.32
C GLN A 105 -12.02 1.27 -16.80
N TRP A 106 -11.10 1.68 -17.67
CA TRP A 106 -9.76 2.03 -17.28
C TRP A 106 -9.49 3.50 -17.59
N ARG A 107 -8.64 4.14 -16.78
CA ARG A 107 -8.19 5.52 -16.99
C ARG A 107 -6.74 5.68 -16.58
N LEU A 108 -6.02 6.54 -17.28
CA LEU A 108 -4.66 6.93 -16.89
C LEU A 108 -4.74 8.12 -15.94
N LEU A 109 -4.13 7.99 -14.77
CA LEU A 109 -4.05 9.02 -13.74
C LEU A 109 -2.60 9.44 -13.54
N ALA A 110 -2.38 10.76 -13.50
CA ALA A 110 -1.10 11.36 -13.16
C ALA A 110 -1.16 11.89 -11.72
N TYR A 111 -0.41 11.23 -10.84
CA TYR A 111 -0.29 11.60 -9.44
C TYR A 111 0.93 12.49 -9.22
N ALA A 112 0.78 13.50 -8.38
CA ALA A 112 1.86 14.34 -7.90
C ALA A 112 1.62 14.73 -6.43
N GLY A 113 2.69 14.82 -5.64
CA GLY A 113 2.57 15.27 -4.26
C GLY A 113 3.82 15.07 -3.42
N GLY A 114 3.62 14.91 -2.11
CA GLY A 114 4.67 14.75 -1.12
C GLY A 114 5.12 13.30 -0.97
N TYR A 115 6.42 13.13 -0.76
CA TYR A 115 7.09 11.87 -0.42
C TYR A 115 7.96 12.07 0.81
N SER A 116 7.79 11.20 1.81
CA SER A 116 8.75 11.04 2.90
C SER A 116 9.27 9.60 2.86
N PRO A 117 10.58 9.40 2.60
CA PRO A 117 11.17 8.07 2.45
C PRO A 117 10.80 7.13 3.58
N ARG A 118 10.31 5.94 3.23
CA ARG A 118 9.84 4.89 4.16
C ARG A 118 8.86 5.39 5.25
N SER A 119 8.11 6.45 4.97
CA SER A 119 7.15 7.02 5.92
C SER A 119 5.80 7.24 5.25
N THR A 120 5.69 8.23 4.37
CA THR A 120 4.41 8.63 3.78
C THR A 120 4.51 8.96 2.29
N ILE A 121 3.44 8.65 1.57
CA ILE A 121 3.13 9.21 0.26
C ILE A 121 1.80 9.94 0.39
N ASP A 122 1.79 11.21 -0.02
CA ASP A 122 0.60 12.04 -0.04
C ASP A 122 0.49 12.69 -1.42
N ALA A 123 -0.30 12.10 -2.31
CA ALA A 123 -0.32 12.46 -3.72
C ALA A 123 -1.73 12.64 -4.25
N GLY A 124 -1.97 13.72 -4.99
CA GLY A 124 -3.24 13.99 -5.68
C GLY A 124 -3.14 13.74 -7.17
N ALA A 125 -4.27 13.46 -7.81
CA ALA A 125 -4.42 13.50 -9.27
C ALA A 125 -5.58 14.46 -9.61
N PRO A 126 -5.48 15.28 -10.66
CA PRO A 126 -6.53 16.25 -11.01
C PRO A 126 -7.93 15.64 -11.19
N ASP A 127 -7.99 14.47 -11.83
CA ASP A 127 -9.22 13.74 -12.13
C ASP A 127 -9.31 12.40 -11.37
N GLY A 128 -8.55 12.26 -10.29
CA GLY A 128 -8.45 11.01 -9.51
C GLY A 128 -8.55 11.25 -8.00
N PRO A 129 -8.77 10.19 -7.22
CA PRO A 129 -8.79 10.32 -5.78
C PRO A 129 -7.38 10.61 -5.27
N ARG A 130 -7.25 11.42 -4.21
CA ARG A 130 -5.97 11.64 -3.52
C ARG A 130 -5.57 10.36 -2.78
N LEU A 131 -4.29 10.00 -2.84
CA LEU A 131 -3.70 8.86 -2.13
C LEU A 131 -2.99 9.36 -0.88
N LEU A 132 -3.38 8.85 0.29
CA LEU A 132 -2.66 9.04 1.54
C LEU A 132 -2.20 7.68 2.06
N LEU A 133 -0.94 7.35 1.80
CA LEU A 133 -0.37 6.03 2.02
C LEU A 133 0.76 6.08 3.05
N SER A 134 0.84 5.04 3.87
CA SER A 134 1.92 4.82 4.83
C SER A 134 2.76 3.62 4.42
N TYR A 135 4.06 3.72 4.65
CA TYR A 135 4.99 2.63 4.38
C TYR A 135 4.71 1.41 5.28
N ASP A 136 4.85 0.20 4.73
CA ASP A 136 4.80 -1.04 5.49
C ASP A 136 6.21 -1.59 5.75
N PRO A 137 6.70 -1.58 7.01
CA PRO A 137 8.03 -2.10 7.32
C PRO A 137 8.17 -3.61 7.09
N HIS A 138 7.08 -4.38 6.95
CA HIS A 138 7.14 -5.80 6.59
C HIS A 138 7.65 -6.03 5.17
N TYR A 139 7.70 -4.98 4.33
CA TYR A 139 8.40 -5.02 3.04
C TYR A 139 9.86 -5.47 3.18
N GLU A 140 10.54 -5.00 4.22
CA GLU A 140 11.96 -5.22 4.43
C GLU A 140 12.28 -6.67 4.84
N GLN A 141 11.27 -7.46 5.22
CA GLN A 141 11.43 -8.87 5.61
C GLN A 141 11.70 -9.76 4.40
N PRO A 142 12.41 -10.89 4.58
CA PRO A 142 12.70 -11.79 3.48
C PRO A 142 11.44 -12.44 2.89
N ALA A 143 11.37 -12.48 1.56
CA ALA A 143 10.47 -13.39 0.86
C ALA A 143 11.02 -14.82 0.90
N SER A 144 10.16 -15.77 1.29
CA SER A 144 10.46 -17.20 1.18
C SER A 144 9.22 -17.93 0.67
N THR A 145 9.44 -18.95 -0.17
CA THR A 145 8.35 -19.79 -0.69
C THR A 145 7.59 -20.48 0.44
N SER A 146 8.30 -20.89 1.50
CA SER A 146 7.69 -21.43 2.72
C SER A 146 6.75 -20.44 3.45
N ALA A 147 7.08 -19.15 3.49
CA ALA A 147 6.22 -18.16 4.15
C ALA A 147 4.92 -17.92 3.36
N VAL A 148 5.02 -17.87 2.03
CA VAL A 148 3.86 -17.69 1.15
C VAL A 148 3.10 -19.00 0.89
N ALA A 149 3.65 -20.16 1.25
CA ALA A 149 2.96 -21.44 1.12
C ALA A 149 1.70 -21.49 2.01
N GLY A 150 0.57 -21.86 1.43
CA GLY A 150 -0.69 -22.04 2.14
C GLY A 150 -1.91 -21.91 1.22
N THR A 151 -3.08 -21.96 1.84
CA THR A 151 -4.38 -21.82 1.19
C THR A 151 -4.96 -20.44 1.50
N TYR A 152 -5.35 -19.67 0.50
CA TYR A 152 -5.85 -18.31 0.62
C TYR A 152 -7.29 -18.21 0.14
N ALA A 153 -8.19 -17.72 0.99
CA ALA A 153 -9.60 -17.62 0.67
C ALA A 153 -9.90 -16.36 -0.16
N LEU A 154 -10.25 -16.53 -1.44
CA LEU A 154 -10.61 -15.42 -2.33
C LEU A 154 -12.05 -14.95 -2.07
N SER A 155 -13.01 -15.89 -2.10
CA SER A 155 -14.43 -15.64 -1.83
C SER A 155 -15.19 -16.98 -1.72
N GLY A 156 -16.07 -17.09 -0.72
CA GLY A 156 -16.83 -18.32 -0.47
C GLY A 156 -15.91 -19.52 -0.27
N SER A 157 -16.10 -20.58 -1.06
CA SER A 157 -15.26 -21.78 -1.09
C SER A 157 -14.08 -21.71 -2.07
N THR A 158 -13.91 -20.58 -2.78
CA THR A 158 -12.86 -20.43 -3.79
C THR A 158 -11.55 -20.07 -3.11
N VAL A 159 -10.53 -20.90 -3.35
CA VAL A 159 -9.21 -20.75 -2.74
C VAL A 159 -8.09 -20.76 -3.76
N VAL A 160 -7.04 -19.99 -3.47
CA VAL A 160 -5.72 -20.13 -4.11
C VAL A 160 -4.86 -20.99 -3.21
N THR A 161 -4.10 -21.91 -3.76
CA THR A 161 -3.08 -22.67 -3.04
C THR A 161 -1.71 -22.33 -3.59
N ILE A 162 -0.77 -22.07 -2.68
CA ILE A 162 0.65 -21.95 -3.00
C ILE A 162 1.38 -23.01 -2.18
N ASP A 163 2.14 -23.90 -2.82
CA ASP A 163 2.90 -24.92 -2.08
C ASP A 163 4.25 -24.38 -1.57
N SER A 164 5.01 -25.22 -0.86
CA SER A 164 6.32 -24.85 -0.31
C SER A 164 7.40 -24.58 -1.37
N ALA A 165 7.20 -25.02 -2.61
CA ALA A 165 8.04 -24.71 -3.75
C ALA A 165 7.60 -23.42 -4.47
N GLY A 166 6.50 -22.79 -4.04
CA GLY A 166 5.95 -21.60 -4.66
C GLY A 166 5.06 -21.91 -5.88
N VAL A 167 4.64 -23.16 -6.08
CA VAL A 167 3.70 -23.52 -7.15
C VAL A 167 2.34 -22.93 -6.81
N PHE A 168 1.87 -22.05 -7.69
CA PHE A 168 0.60 -21.35 -7.56
C PHE A 168 -0.49 -22.13 -8.29
N GLN A 169 -1.61 -22.37 -7.63
CA GLN A 169 -2.77 -23.00 -8.23
C GLN A 169 -4.06 -22.32 -7.79
N TRP A 170 -4.93 -22.05 -8.75
CA TRP A 170 -6.29 -21.61 -8.52
C TRP A 170 -7.22 -22.34 -9.47
N VAL A 171 -8.23 -22.99 -8.93
CA VAL A 171 -9.25 -23.70 -9.72
C VAL A 171 -10.55 -22.92 -9.60
N ALA A 172 -10.89 -22.18 -10.66
CA ALA A 172 -12.17 -21.47 -10.75
C ALA A 172 -13.31 -22.44 -11.07
N SER A 173 -13.05 -23.42 -11.94
CA SER A 173 -13.96 -24.51 -12.29
C SER A 173 -13.16 -25.71 -12.83
N PRO A 174 -13.76 -26.91 -13.00
CA PRO A 174 -13.07 -28.04 -13.62
C PRO A 174 -12.51 -27.75 -15.03
N SER A 175 -13.03 -26.75 -15.72
CA SER A 175 -12.61 -26.33 -17.08
C SER A 175 -11.98 -24.93 -17.12
N CYS A 176 -11.64 -24.37 -15.95
CA CYS A 176 -10.82 -23.18 -15.85
C CYS A 176 -9.92 -23.21 -14.62
N ARG A 177 -8.61 -23.25 -14.88
CA ARG A 177 -7.55 -23.18 -13.88
C ARG A 177 -6.62 -22.03 -14.19
N LEU A 178 -5.93 -21.56 -13.15
CA LEU A 178 -4.83 -20.64 -13.25
C LEU A 178 -3.68 -21.26 -12.44
N ASP A 179 -2.68 -21.73 -13.16
CA ASP A 179 -1.52 -22.41 -12.59
C ASP A 179 -0.26 -21.59 -12.87
N GLY A 180 0.77 -21.71 -12.03
CA GLY A 180 1.99 -20.95 -12.22
C GLY A 180 2.94 -21.02 -11.04
N THR A 181 3.71 -19.95 -10.86
CA THR A 181 4.67 -19.84 -9.75
C THR A 181 4.61 -18.47 -9.10
N ALA A 182 4.91 -18.45 -7.79
CA ALA A 182 5.20 -17.28 -6.99
C ALA A 182 6.64 -17.42 -6.47
N SER A 183 7.56 -16.73 -7.13
CA SER A 183 9.00 -16.84 -6.85
C SER A 183 9.50 -15.60 -6.10
N PRO A 184 10.29 -15.73 -5.03
CA PRO A 184 10.88 -14.57 -4.35
C PRO A 184 11.65 -13.68 -5.34
N ARG A 185 11.45 -12.36 -5.27
CA ARG A 185 12.19 -11.42 -6.13
C ARG A 185 13.69 -11.42 -5.78
N PRO A 186 14.57 -11.08 -6.74
CA PRO A 186 16.03 -11.04 -6.51
C PRO A 186 16.47 -10.07 -5.41
N THR A 187 15.67 -9.04 -5.11
CA THR A 187 15.94 -8.08 -4.03
C THR A 187 15.83 -8.70 -2.64
N GLY A 188 15.24 -9.90 -2.54
CA GLY A 188 15.07 -10.63 -1.28
C GLY A 188 14.04 -10.01 -0.34
N ARG A 189 13.30 -8.98 -0.76
CA ARG A 189 12.23 -8.33 0.02
C ARG A 189 10.94 -9.14 -0.04
N ASN A 190 9.94 -8.79 0.77
CA ASN A 190 8.66 -9.49 0.88
C ASN A 190 7.78 -9.28 -0.37
N VAL A 191 8.30 -9.60 -1.55
CA VAL A 191 7.67 -9.49 -2.85
C VAL A 191 8.04 -10.72 -3.67
N PHE A 192 7.06 -11.24 -4.39
CA PHE A 192 7.16 -12.41 -5.23
C PHE A 192 6.80 -12.04 -6.67
N ASP A 193 7.57 -12.52 -7.63
CA ASP A 193 7.21 -12.49 -9.03
C ASP A 193 6.20 -13.59 -9.32
N LEU A 194 5.12 -13.21 -10.00
CA LEU A 194 4.09 -14.13 -10.46
C LEU A 194 4.26 -14.39 -11.95
N SER A 195 4.29 -15.67 -12.30
CA SER A 195 4.19 -16.15 -13.69
C SER A 195 3.07 -17.18 -13.75
N LEU A 196 1.91 -16.76 -14.24
CA LEU A 196 0.66 -17.54 -14.20
C LEU A 196 0.14 -17.81 -15.62
N THR A 197 -0.59 -18.91 -15.80
CA THR A 197 -1.19 -19.29 -17.08
C THR A 197 -2.60 -19.80 -16.85
N TYR A 198 -3.59 -19.20 -17.52
CA TYR A 198 -4.93 -19.75 -17.58
C TYR A 198 -4.94 -21.01 -18.44
N THR A 199 -5.52 -22.08 -17.91
CA THR A 199 -5.69 -23.34 -18.62
C THR A 199 -7.15 -23.78 -18.59
N GLY A 200 -7.69 -24.09 -19.76
CA GLY A 200 -9.05 -24.56 -19.96
C GLY A 200 -9.87 -23.71 -20.94
N THR A 201 -10.99 -24.27 -21.38
CA THR A 201 -11.80 -23.73 -22.48
C THR A 201 -12.88 -22.75 -22.02
N THR A 202 -13.13 -22.64 -20.72
CA THR A 202 -14.23 -21.80 -20.17
C THR A 202 -13.74 -20.74 -19.18
N CYS A 203 -12.48 -20.30 -19.29
CA CYS A 203 -11.91 -19.26 -18.43
C CYS A 203 -12.47 -17.88 -18.70
N PHE A 204 -13.74 -17.66 -18.38
CA PHE A 204 -14.41 -16.36 -18.43
C PHE A 204 -14.36 -15.64 -19.79
N GLY A 205 -14.09 -16.38 -20.87
CA GLY A 205 -13.91 -15.84 -22.24
C GLY A 205 -12.46 -15.55 -22.62
N HIS A 206 -11.49 -15.87 -21.75
CA HIS A 206 -10.07 -15.77 -22.02
C HIS A 206 -9.59 -16.99 -22.83
N PRO A 207 -8.67 -16.80 -23.80
CA PRO A 207 -8.07 -17.90 -24.52
C PRO A 207 -7.32 -18.86 -23.60
N ASP A 208 -7.34 -20.15 -23.92
CA ASP A 208 -6.49 -21.15 -23.27
C ASP A 208 -5.00 -20.81 -23.47
N GLY A 209 -4.19 -21.04 -22.43
CA GLY A 209 -2.77 -20.66 -22.42
C GLY A 209 -2.51 -19.17 -22.24
N THR A 210 -3.51 -18.37 -21.84
CA THR A 210 -3.32 -16.94 -21.55
C THR A 210 -2.32 -16.76 -20.39
N ARG A 211 -1.19 -16.12 -20.67
CA ARG A 211 -0.15 -15.84 -19.68
C ARG A 211 -0.39 -14.51 -18.97
N LEU A 212 -0.15 -14.49 -17.67
CA LEU A 212 -0.15 -13.31 -16.82
C LEU A 212 1.19 -13.17 -16.11
N THR A 213 1.67 -11.95 -15.98
CA THR A 213 2.84 -11.60 -15.18
C THR A 213 2.47 -10.53 -14.17
N GLY A 214 3.13 -10.53 -13.02
CA GLY A 214 2.94 -9.48 -12.03
C GLY A 214 3.58 -9.83 -10.72
N VAL A 215 2.99 -9.36 -9.64
CA VAL A 215 3.59 -9.45 -8.31
C VAL A 215 2.59 -9.84 -7.24
N ALA A 216 3.12 -10.49 -6.21
CA ALA A 216 2.43 -10.68 -4.95
C ALA A 216 3.30 -10.24 -3.78
N TYR A 217 2.66 -9.93 -2.65
CA TYR A 217 3.31 -9.84 -1.36
C TYR A 217 2.41 -10.41 -0.27
N LEU A 218 3.04 -10.72 0.86
CA LEU A 218 2.32 -11.18 2.05
C LEU A 218 2.09 -9.98 2.98
N ASP A 219 0.86 -9.50 3.12
CA ASP A 219 0.48 -8.53 4.15
C ASP A 219 0.53 -9.23 5.52
N ARG A 220 1.54 -8.87 6.30
CA ARG A 220 1.82 -9.41 7.63
C ARG A 220 1.32 -8.49 8.74
N LYS A 221 0.62 -7.39 8.42
CA LYS A 221 0.01 -6.51 9.44
C LYS A 221 -1.25 -7.12 10.05
N THR A 222 -1.81 -8.15 9.42
CA THR A 222 -3.02 -8.83 9.89
C THR A 222 -2.74 -10.29 10.15
N GLU A 223 -3.35 -10.84 11.20
CA GLU A 223 -3.42 -12.28 11.42
C GLU A 223 -4.84 -12.79 11.14
N PRO A 224 -5.01 -13.83 10.31
CA PRO A 224 -3.96 -14.47 9.50
C PRO A 224 -3.42 -13.54 8.39
N ASN A 225 -2.16 -13.77 7.99
CA ASN A 225 -1.51 -13.03 6.90
C ASN A 225 -2.37 -13.03 5.63
N ARG A 226 -2.31 -11.97 4.82
CA ARG A 226 -3.06 -11.88 3.56
C ARG A 226 -2.15 -11.90 2.35
N LEU A 227 -2.48 -12.69 1.34
CA LEU A 227 -1.86 -12.59 0.03
C LEU A 227 -2.50 -11.42 -0.72
N VAL A 228 -1.69 -10.43 -1.08
CA VAL A 228 -2.08 -9.36 -2.00
C VAL A 228 -1.36 -9.63 -3.32
N ALA A 229 -2.11 -9.74 -4.40
CA ALA A 229 -1.54 -10.08 -5.70
C ALA A 229 -2.23 -9.31 -6.82
N LEU A 230 -1.44 -8.94 -7.83
CA LEU A 230 -1.92 -8.46 -9.12
C LEU A 230 -1.03 -9.01 -10.21
N ALA A 231 -1.62 -9.74 -11.15
CA ALA A 231 -0.97 -10.22 -12.37
C ALA A 231 -1.82 -9.86 -13.58
N LEU A 232 -1.20 -9.36 -14.63
CA LEU A 232 -1.87 -8.88 -15.83
C LEU A 232 -1.26 -9.56 -17.06
N ARG A 233 -2.06 -9.72 -18.10
CA ARG A 233 -1.55 -10.01 -19.45
C ARG A 233 -0.82 -8.78 -19.98
N ASP A 234 0.07 -8.97 -20.94
CA ASP A 234 0.84 -7.88 -21.56
C ASP A 234 -0.03 -6.72 -22.08
N ASP A 235 -1.22 -7.02 -22.62
CA ASP A 235 -2.17 -6.00 -23.09
C ASP A 235 -3.09 -5.44 -21.99
N ARG A 236 -2.94 -5.97 -20.77
CA ARG A 236 -3.61 -5.55 -19.54
C ARG A 236 -5.13 -5.62 -19.56
N GLN A 237 -5.68 -6.41 -20.48
CA GLN A 237 -7.13 -6.64 -20.57
C GLN A 237 -7.60 -7.86 -19.77
N ILE A 238 -6.66 -8.71 -19.36
CA ILE A 238 -6.92 -9.92 -18.58
C ILE A 238 -5.99 -9.87 -17.38
N GLY A 239 -6.50 -10.24 -16.22
CA GLY A 239 -5.71 -10.25 -15.00
C GLY A 239 -6.25 -11.17 -13.94
N PHE A 240 -5.39 -11.42 -12.97
CA PHE A 240 -5.70 -12.04 -11.70
C PHE A 240 -5.39 -11.03 -10.60
N TYR A 241 -6.27 -10.93 -9.62
CA TYR A 241 -6.07 -10.07 -8.47
C TYR A 241 -6.55 -10.77 -7.20
N SER A 242 -5.93 -10.47 -6.07
CA SER A 242 -6.37 -10.98 -4.78
C SER A 242 -5.99 -10.08 -3.62
N ARG A 243 -6.78 -10.18 -2.56
CA ARG A 243 -6.49 -9.68 -1.21
C ARG A 243 -7.09 -10.66 -0.22
N ALA A 244 -6.43 -11.81 -0.07
CA ALA A 244 -7.03 -13.01 0.50
C ALA A 244 -6.33 -13.46 1.78
N ALA A 245 -7.10 -13.71 2.83
CA ALA A 245 -6.58 -14.22 4.09
C ALA A 245 -6.08 -15.67 3.94
N LYS A 246 -4.90 -15.94 4.50
CA LYS A 246 -4.36 -17.29 4.65
C LYS A 246 -5.27 -18.05 5.61
N GLN A 247 -5.70 -19.25 5.21
CA GLN A 247 -6.47 -20.11 6.09
C GLN A 247 -5.57 -20.62 7.21
N ALA A 248 -6.12 -20.70 8.43
CA ALA A 248 -5.46 -21.42 9.49
C ALA A 248 -5.32 -22.88 9.05
N THR A 249 -4.10 -23.40 9.04
CA THR A 249 -3.88 -24.84 8.96
C THR A 249 -4.51 -25.43 10.22
N SER A 250 -5.70 -26.01 10.12
CA SER A 250 -6.14 -26.94 11.15
C SER A 250 -5.15 -28.09 11.11
N THR A 251 -4.26 -28.15 12.09
CA THR A 251 -3.50 -29.36 12.35
C THR A 251 -4.54 -30.46 12.53
N GLY A 252 -4.69 -31.31 11.51
CA GLY A 252 -5.65 -32.39 11.55
C GLY A 252 -5.29 -33.29 12.71
N ASP A 253 -6.22 -33.39 13.65
CA ASP A 253 -6.45 -34.61 14.41
C ASP A 253 -6.62 -35.73 13.38
N GLU A 254 -5.57 -36.54 13.22
CA GLU A 254 -5.60 -37.73 12.40
C GLU A 254 -6.68 -38.68 12.94
N GLY A 255 -7.70 -38.93 12.12
CA GLY A 255 -8.55 -40.10 12.29
C GLY A 255 -7.73 -41.38 12.16
N GLY A 256 -7.21 -41.87 13.28
CA GLY A 256 -6.60 -43.19 13.45
C GLY A 256 -7.47 -44.04 14.38
N GLY A 257 -7.86 -45.23 13.93
CA GLY A 257 -8.78 -46.13 14.61
C GLY A 257 -8.40 -46.49 16.05
N ALA A 258 -9.44 -46.86 16.81
CA ALA A 258 -9.37 -47.31 18.19
C ALA A 258 -8.22 -48.32 18.44
N PRO A 259 -7.36 -48.10 19.45
CA PRO A 259 -6.39 -49.11 19.88
C PRO A 259 -7.08 -50.24 20.66
N PRO A 260 -6.59 -51.49 20.60
CA PRO A 260 -7.16 -52.59 21.37
C PRO A 260 -6.89 -52.39 22.87
N THR A 261 -7.91 -52.64 23.66
CA THR A 261 -7.95 -52.61 25.13
C THR A 261 -6.80 -53.40 25.77
N PRO A 262 -5.96 -52.80 26.64
CA PRO A 262 -5.09 -53.55 27.54
C PRO A 262 -5.89 -54.12 28.73
N ALA A 263 -5.56 -55.35 29.12
CA ALA A 263 -6.04 -56.05 30.31
C ALA A 263 -5.75 -55.25 31.62
N PRO A 264 -6.48 -55.51 32.72
CA PRO A 264 -6.61 -54.58 33.83
C PRO A 264 -5.34 -54.50 34.68
N VAL A 265 -4.70 -53.34 34.69
CA VAL A 265 -3.68 -52.98 35.69
C VAL A 265 -4.38 -52.29 36.85
N ALA A 266 -3.98 -52.66 38.07
CA ALA A 266 -4.57 -52.22 39.34
C ALA A 266 -4.71 -50.68 39.44
N PRO A 267 -5.77 -50.17 40.12
CA PRO A 267 -6.04 -48.75 40.19
C PRO A 267 -4.94 -48.01 40.96
N PRO A 268 -4.44 -46.86 40.45
CA PRO A 268 -3.59 -45.98 41.24
C PRO A 268 -4.43 -45.24 42.29
N ALA A 269 -3.80 -44.92 43.42
CA ALA A 269 -4.39 -44.19 44.54
C ALA A 269 -4.99 -42.83 44.10
N PRO A 270 -6.04 -42.32 44.77
CA PRO A 270 -6.72 -41.09 44.37
C PRO A 270 -5.77 -39.89 44.42
N ALA A 271 -5.72 -39.12 43.33
CA ALA A 271 -4.99 -37.86 43.25
C ALA A 271 -5.61 -36.80 44.20
N PRO A 272 -4.80 -35.93 44.84
CA PRO A 272 -5.31 -34.83 45.65
C PRO A 272 -6.10 -33.84 44.78
N ALA A 273 -7.16 -33.27 45.36
CA ALA A 273 -8.03 -32.31 44.70
C ALA A 273 -7.25 -31.08 44.19
N PRO A 274 -7.59 -30.53 43.02
CA PRO A 274 -6.91 -29.35 42.47
C PRO A 274 -7.09 -28.14 43.38
N GLU A 275 -5.98 -27.42 43.62
CA GLU A 275 -5.96 -26.18 44.38
C GLU A 275 -6.74 -25.08 43.64
N PRO A 276 -7.52 -24.22 44.34
CA PRO A 276 -8.32 -23.18 43.69
C PRO A 276 -7.43 -22.20 42.90
N PRO A 277 -7.94 -21.65 41.79
CA PRO A 277 -7.16 -20.74 40.94
C PRO A 277 -6.75 -19.48 41.72
N PRO A 278 -5.59 -18.89 41.41
CA PRO A 278 -5.14 -17.67 42.06
C PRO A 278 -6.15 -16.54 41.82
N PRO A 279 -6.29 -15.61 42.78
CA PRO A 279 -7.20 -14.48 42.64
C PRO A 279 -6.83 -13.63 41.41
N PRO A 280 -7.82 -13.00 40.75
CA PRO A 280 -7.57 -12.18 39.59
C PRO A 280 -6.59 -11.05 39.95
N PRO A 281 -5.69 -10.66 39.02
CA PRO A 281 -4.78 -9.55 39.25
C PRO A 281 -5.58 -8.27 39.57
N PRO A 282 -5.01 -7.33 40.34
CA PRO A 282 -5.66 -6.07 40.65
C PRO A 282 -6.02 -5.34 39.34
N PRO A 283 -7.16 -4.61 39.31
CA PRO A 283 -7.53 -3.84 38.14
C PRO A 283 -6.41 -2.87 37.78
N PRO A 284 -6.14 -2.65 36.48
CA PRO A 284 -5.14 -1.68 36.07
C PRO A 284 -5.47 -0.31 36.67
N PRO A 285 -4.45 0.50 37.00
CA PRO A 285 -4.69 1.87 37.47
C PRO A 285 -5.54 2.62 36.43
N PRO A 286 -6.41 3.55 36.89
CA PRO A 286 -7.20 4.35 35.96
C PRO A 286 -6.25 5.05 34.98
N PRO A 287 -6.63 5.16 33.70
CA PRO A 287 -5.82 5.86 32.72
C PRO A 287 -5.53 7.28 33.23
N PRO A 288 -4.33 7.82 32.95
CA PRO A 288 -4.04 9.20 33.29
C PRO A 288 -5.11 10.11 32.67
N PRO A 289 -5.47 11.23 33.33
CA PRO A 289 -6.41 12.17 32.77
C PRO A 289 -5.93 12.59 31.37
N PRO A 290 -6.86 12.80 30.41
CA PRO A 290 -6.48 13.25 29.09
C PRO A 290 -5.63 14.53 29.22
N PRO A 291 -4.59 14.68 28.39
CA PRO A 291 -3.83 15.92 28.37
C PRO A 291 -4.78 17.10 28.11
N PRO A 292 -4.49 18.28 28.67
CA PRO A 292 -5.30 19.46 28.40
C PRO A 292 -5.39 19.67 26.88
N PRO A 293 -6.56 20.14 26.37
CA PRO A 293 -6.70 20.42 24.95
C PRO A 293 -5.56 21.37 24.51
N PRO A 294 -5.01 21.17 23.31
CA PRO A 294 -4.01 22.09 22.80
C PRO A 294 -4.60 23.51 22.79
N PRO A 295 -3.77 24.54 23.02
CA PRO A 295 -4.22 25.92 22.92
C PRO A 295 -4.84 26.14 21.53
N PRO A 296 -5.88 26.98 21.42
CA PRO A 296 -6.45 27.31 20.13
C PRO A 296 -5.35 27.80 19.20
N PRO A 297 -5.39 27.43 17.90
CA PRO A 297 -4.41 27.91 16.94
C PRO A 297 -4.40 29.45 16.96
N PRO A 298 -3.23 30.07 16.77
CA PRO A 298 -3.18 31.52 16.62
C PRO A 298 -4.13 31.96 15.49
N PRO A 299 -4.75 33.13 15.61
CA PRO A 299 -5.61 33.65 14.56
C PRO A 299 -4.81 33.68 13.24
N PRO A 300 -5.47 33.40 12.10
CA PRO A 300 -4.80 33.48 10.81
C PRO A 300 -4.17 34.88 10.65
N PRO A 301 -2.98 34.97 10.05
CA PRO A 301 -2.39 36.27 9.76
C PRO A 301 -3.37 37.09 8.91
N PRO A 302 -3.40 38.42 9.09
CA PRO A 302 -4.25 39.28 8.28
C PRO A 302 -3.96 39.02 6.80
N PRO A 303 -5.00 39.06 5.93
CA PRO A 303 -4.79 38.90 4.50
C PRO A 303 -3.74 39.90 4.02
N PRO A 304 -2.87 39.51 3.08
CA PRO A 304 -1.91 40.45 2.50
C PRO A 304 -2.67 41.65 1.91
N PRO A 305 -2.09 42.86 1.96
CA PRO A 305 -2.70 44.01 1.33
C PRO A 305 -2.97 43.70 -0.14
N PRO A 306 -4.07 44.22 -0.72
CA PRO A 306 -4.34 44.05 -2.14
C PRO A 306 -3.13 44.53 -2.95
N PRO A 307 -2.79 43.84 -4.05
CA PRO A 307 -1.71 44.27 -4.91
C PRO A 307 -1.95 45.72 -5.36
N PRO A 308 -0.89 46.53 -5.52
CA PRO A 308 -1.04 47.88 -6.04
C PRO A 308 -1.77 47.83 -7.39
N PRO A 309 -2.61 48.84 -7.70
CA PRO A 309 -3.28 48.91 -8.99
C PRO A 309 -2.24 48.83 -10.11
N PRO A 310 -2.57 48.17 -11.23
CA PRO A 310 -1.66 48.09 -12.36
C PRO A 310 -1.27 49.50 -12.81
N PRO A 311 -0.01 49.72 -13.23
CA PRO A 311 0.40 51.01 -13.76
C PRO A 311 -0.51 51.40 -14.94
N PRO A 312 -0.77 52.71 -15.13
CA PRO A 312 -1.54 53.17 -16.26
C PRO A 312 -0.93 52.66 -17.57
N PRO A 313 -1.76 52.35 -18.58
CA PRO A 313 -1.26 51.91 -19.87
C PRO A 313 -0.30 52.96 -20.44
N PRO A 314 0.79 52.53 -21.12
CA PRO A 314 1.71 53.46 -21.74
C PRO A 314 0.97 54.35 -22.76
N PRO A 315 1.41 55.60 -22.94
CA PRO A 315 0.82 56.48 -23.94
C PRO A 315 0.89 55.83 -25.33
N PRO A 316 -0.11 56.06 -26.20
CA PRO A 316 -0.10 55.54 -27.55
C PRO A 316 1.17 56.01 -28.28
N PRO A 317 1.79 55.14 -29.11
CA PRO A 317 2.97 55.51 -29.87
C PRO A 317 2.67 56.69 -30.82
N PRO A 318 3.66 57.55 -31.09
CA PRO A 318 3.49 58.65 -32.03
C PRO A 318 3.11 58.11 -33.42
N PRO A 319 2.33 58.88 -34.21
CA PRO A 319 1.94 58.48 -35.55
C PRO A 319 3.19 58.25 -36.43
N PRO A 320 3.18 57.21 -37.30
CA PRO A 320 4.30 56.92 -38.16
C PRO A 320 4.58 58.07 -39.14
N PRO A 321 5.85 58.31 -39.51
CA PRO A 321 6.20 59.32 -40.50
C PRO A 321 5.59 59.00 -41.87
N PRO A 322 5.34 60.01 -42.72
CA PRO A 322 4.82 59.81 -44.08
C PRO A 322 5.72 58.87 -44.90
N ALA A 323 5.10 57.95 -45.62
CA ALA A 323 5.79 56.98 -46.46
C ALA A 323 6.56 57.66 -47.62
N PRO A 324 7.78 57.18 -47.97
CA PRO A 324 8.51 57.67 -49.15
C PRO A 324 7.78 57.30 -50.45
N ALA A 325 7.97 58.15 -51.48
CA ALA A 325 7.36 57.96 -52.80
C ALA A 325 7.82 56.65 -53.49
N PRO A 326 6.95 55.98 -54.26
CA PRO A 326 7.27 54.70 -54.91
C PRO A 326 8.39 54.83 -55.95
N ALA A 327 9.32 53.88 -55.93
CA ALA A 327 10.36 53.74 -56.96
C ALA A 327 9.78 53.17 -58.28
N PRO A 328 10.40 53.43 -59.45
CA PRO A 328 9.90 52.96 -60.75
C PRO A 328 9.91 51.42 -60.86
N ALA A 329 8.89 50.89 -61.54
CA ALA A 329 8.65 49.46 -61.71
C ALA A 329 9.76 48.75 -62.52
N PRO A 330 10.19 47.53 -62.13
CA PRO A 330 11.14 46.73 -62.91
C PRO A 330 10.52 46.20 -64.21
N ALA A 331 11.36 46.06 -65.25
CA ALA A 331 10.97 45.51 -66.54
C ALA A 331 10.58 44.01 -66.45
N PRO A 332 9.66 43.51 -67.32
CA PRO A 332 9.19 42.13 -67.27
C PRO A 332 10.32 41.13 -67.58
N ALA A 333 10.46 40.12 -66.71
CA ALA A 333 11.35 38.99 -66.93
C ALA A 333 10.83 38.05 -68.04
N PRO A 334 11.70 37.42 -68.85
CA PRO A 334 11.30 36.50 -69.90
C PRO A 334 10.65 35.21 -69.34
N ALA A 335 9.68 34.69 -70.09
CA ALA A 335 8.88 33.52 -69.71
C ALA A 335 9.74 32.26 -69.49
N PRO A 336 9.47 31.44 -68.45
CA PRO A 336 10.21 30.20 -68.23
C PRO A 336 9.92 29.16 -69.32
N ALA A 337 10.97 28.46 -69.75
CA ALA A 337 10.86 27.33 -70.67
C ALA A 337 10.09 26.15 -70.01
N PRO A 338 9.37 25.32 -70.79
CA PRO A 338 8.64 24.17 -70.27
C PRO A 338 9.57 23.18 -69.56
N ALA A 339 9.15 22.72 -68.38
CA ALA A 339 9.87 21.74 -67.58
C ALA A 339 10.03 20.41 -68.35
N PRO A 340 11.20 19.74 -68.27
CA PRO A 340 11.39 18.41 -68.86
C PRO A 340 10.45 17.39 -68.23
N ALA A 341 9.94 16.47 -69.06
CA ALA A 341 9.11 15.36 -68.60
C ALA A 341 9.86 14.51 -67.54
N PRO A 342 9.17 14.02 -66.48
CA PRO A 342 9.80 13.21 -65.45
C PRO A 342 10.46 11.97 -66.05
N ALA A 343 11.71 11.72 -65.67
CA ALA A 343 12.40 10.49 -66.02
C ALA A 343 11.64 9.26 -65.46
N PRO A 344 11.61 8.13 -66.19
CA PRO A 344 11.00 6.90 -65.68
C PRO A 344 11.59 6.51 -64.33
N ALA A 345 10.71 6.13 -63.39
CA ALA A 345 11.11 5.66 -62.07
C ALA A 345 12.12 4.50 -62.19
N PRO A 346 13.21 4.49 -61.41
CA PRO A 346 14.15 3.39 -61.39
C PRO A 346 13.43 2.07 -61.11
N ALA A 347 13.73 1.03 -61.89
CA ALA A 347 13.24 -0.31 -61.63
C ALA A 347 13.60 -0.74 -60.20
N PRO A 348 12.70 -1.44 -59.47
CA PRO A 348 12.98 -1.90 -58.12
C PRO A 348 14.29 -2.68 -58.08
N ALA A 349 15.17 -2.33 -57.15
CA ALA A 349 16.37 -3.10 -56.89
C ALA A 349 15.99 -4.57 -56.62
N PRO A 350 16.75 -5.56 -57.14
CA PRO A 350 16.52 -6.95 -56.85
C PRO A 350 16.46 -7.17 -55.33
N ALA A 351 15.47 -7.93 -54.87
CA ALA A 351 15.36 -8.31 -53.47
C ALA A 351 16.70 -8.92 -53.01
N PRO A 352 17.23 -8.53 -51.83
CA PRO A 352 18.44 -9.12 -51.29
C PRO A 352 18.30 -10.64 -51.27
N ALA A 353 19.30 -11.35 -51.78
CA ALA A 353 19.35 -12.79 -51.67
C ALA A 353 19.19 -13.20 -50.19
N PRO A 354 18.45 -14.27 -49.89
CA PRO A 354 18.32 -14.77 -48.53
C PRO A 354 19.70 -14.89 -47.89
N ALA A 355 19.87 -14.28 -46.71
CA ALA A 355 21.09 -14.46 -45.94
C ALA A 355 21.36 -15.97 -45.79
N PRO A 356 22.61 -16.43 -45.93
CA PRO A 356 22.96 -17.83 -45.71
C PRO A 356 22.39 -18.27 -44.36
N ALA A 357 21.74 -19.44 -44.34
CA ALA A 357 21.29 -20.04 -43.09
C ALA A 357 22.47 -20.03 -42.10
N PRO A 358 22.24 -19.63 -40.83
CA PRO A 358 23.27 -19.68 -39.82
C PRO A 358 23.93 -21.05 -39.84
N ALA A 359 25.27 -21.08 -39.92
CA ALA A 359 25.99 -22.32 -39.73
C ALA A 359 25.49 -22.98 -38.43
N PRO A 360 25.31 -24.30 -38.38
CA PRO A 360 24.95 -25.00 -37.16
C PRO A 360 25.86 -24.51 -36.04
N ALA A 361 25.26 -24.08 -34.93
CA ALA A 361 26.02 -23.71 -33.75
C ALA A 361 27.04 -24.82 -33.45
N PRO A 362 28.31 -24.49 -33.15
CA PRO A 362 29.29 -25.50 -32.78
C PRO A 362 28.69 -26.37 -31.67
N GLU A 363 28.77 -27.69 -31.87
CA GLU A 363 28.33 -28.66 -30.89
C GLU A 363 28.94 -28.28 -29.53
N PRO A 364 28.13 -28.20 -28.46
CA PRO A 364 28.65 -27.84 -27.16
C PRO A 364 29.83 -28.77 -26.83
N PRO A 365 30.96 -28.24 -26.31
CA PRO A 365 32.05 -29.09 -25.87
C PRO A 365 31.47 -30.15 -24.92
N PRO A 366 31.96 -31.40 -24.97
CA PRO A 366 31.47 -32.47 -24.11
C PRO A 366 31.43 -31.95 -22.68
N ALA A 367 30.27 -32.11 -22.04
CA ALA A 367 30.08 -31.69 -20.66
C ALA A 367 31.27 -32.20 -19.82
N PRO A 368 31.88 -31.34 -18.98
CA PRO A 368 32.93 -31.80 -18.09
C PRO A 368 32.40 -33.02 -17.32
N PRO A 369 33.23 -34.06 -17.09
CA PRO A 369 32.81 -35.21 -16.33
C PRO A 369 32.21 -34.71 -15.01
N ALA A 370 31.05 -35.27 -14.67
CA ALA A 370 30.34 -34.92 -13.45
C ALA A 370 31.35 -34.85 -12.29
N PRO A 371 31.31 -33.78 -11.46
CA PRO A 371 32.13 -33.72 -10.26
C PRO A 371 31.94 -35.04 -9.51
N ALA A 372 33.05 -35.69 -9.13
CA ALA A 372 32.98 -36.86 -8.27
C ALA A 372 32.10 -36.50 -7.07
N PRO A 373 31.19 -37.39 -6.64
CA PRO A 373 30.29 -37.11 -5.52
C PRO A 373 31.13 -36.59 -4.35
N GLU A 374 30.78 -35.39 -3.90
CA GLU A 374 31.41 -34.76 -2.76
C GLU A 374 31.30 -35.75 -1.58
N PRO A 375 32.40 -36.01 -0.83
CA PRO A 375 32.36 -36.91 0.31
C PRO A 375 31.21 -36.53 1.22
N ALA A 376 30.36 -37.52 1.57
CA ALA A 376 29.22 -37.31 2.46
C ALA A 376 29.67 -36.50 3.70
N PRO A 377 28.97 -35.41 4.06
CA PRO A 377 29.35 -34.59 5.19
C PRO A 377 29.48 -35.47 6.44
N ALA A 378 30.58 -35.29 7.16
CA ALA A 378 30.84 -36.00 8.40
C ALA A 378 29.63 -35.81 9.35
N PRO A 379 29.22 -36.86 10.09
CA PRO A 379 28.11 -36.77 11.03
C PRO A 379 28.30 -35.57 11.95
N ALA A 380 27.27 -34.74 12.07
CA ALA A 380 27.27 -33.60 12.98
C ALA A 380 27.62 -34.08 14.40
N PRO A 381 28.50 -33.37 15.13
CA PRO A 381 28.84 -33.73 16.50
C PRO A 381 27.57 -33.78 17.36
N ALA A 382 27.47 -34.84 18.19
CA ALA A 382 26.33 -35.06 19.06
C ALA A 382 26.09 -33.82 19.96
N PRO A 383 24.82 -33.45 20.19
CA PRO A 383 24.49 -32.29 21.01
C PRO A 383 25.12 -32.42 22.41
N GLU A 384 25.74 -31.33 22.85
CA GLU A 384 26.37 -31.21 24.16
C GLU A 384 25.32 -31.40 25.27
N PRO A 385 25.62 -32.16 26.34
CA PRO A 385 24.66 -32.41 27.41
C PRO A 385 24.23 -31.10 28.08
N PRO A 386 22.94 -31.00 28.48
CA PRO A 386 22.43 -29.79 29.13
C PRO A 386 23.18 -29.52 30.45
N PRO A 387 23.38 -28.25 30.82
CA PRO A 387 24.10 -27.88 32.03
C PRO A 387 23.40 -28.43 33.29
N PRO A 388 24.16 -28.78 34.34
CA PRO A 388 23.62 -29.33 35.57
C PRO A 388 22.67 -28.34 36.24
N ALA A 389 21.57 -28.85 36.79
CA ALA A 389 20.55 -28.06 37.46
C ALA A 389 21.15 -27.26 38.64
N PRO A 390 20.75 -25.99 38.84
CA PRO A 390 21.25 -25.16 39.92
C PRO A 390 20.92 -25.76 41.29
N PRO A 391 21.78 -25.55 42.31
CA PRO A 391 21.58 -26.09 43.64
C PRO A 391 20.32 -25.52 44.31
N ALA A 392 19.62 -26.37 45.05
CA ALA A 392 18.37 -26.04 45.72
C ALA A 392 18.57 -24.87 46.72
N PRO A 393 17.64 -23.89 46.74
CA PRO A 393 17.73 -22.74 47.65
C PRO A 393 17.60 -23.17 49.11
N ALA A 394 18.37 -22.52 49.98
CA ALA A 394 18.37 -22.78 51.42
C ALA A 394 17.00 -22.45 52.04
N PRO A 395 16.58 -23.19 53.09
CA PRO A 395 15.27 -22.99 53.72
C PRO A 395 15.16 -21.59 54.34
N GLU A 396 14.06 -20.90 54.03
CA GLU A 396 13.80 -19.52 54.44
C GLU A 396 13.31 -19.45 55.90
N PRO A 397 13.68 -18.42 56.68
CA PRO A 397 13.33 -18.29 58.10
C PRO A 397 11.81 -18.21 58.33
N ALA A 398 11.37 -18.77 59.46
CA ALA A 398 9.95 -18.81 59.84
C ALA A 398 9.31 -17.40 59.90
N PRO A 399 8.07 -17.25 59.40
CA PRO A 399 7.42 -15.95 59.30
C PRO A 399 7.11 -15.33 60.67
N ALA A 400 7.30 -14.01 60.76
CA ALA A 400 6.99 -13.23 61.96
C ALA A 400 5.47 -13.13 62.21
N PRO A 401 5.01 -13.03 63.47
CA PRO A 401 3.58 -12.98 63.79
C PRO A 401 2.89 -11.74 63.19
N ALA A 402 1.64 -11.93 62.73
CA ALA A 402 0.83 -10.91 62.09
C ALA A 402 0.55 -9.70 63.02
N PRO A 403 0.51 -8.46 62.49
CA PRO A 403 0.18 -7.27 63.28
C PRO A 403 -1.26 -7.30 63.81
N ALA A 404 -1.45 -6.80 65.03
CA ALA A 404 -2.76 -6.68 65.66
C ALA A 404 -3.70 -5.75 64.84
N PRO A 405 -5.03 -6.02 64.82
CA PRO A 405 -5.99 -5.20 64.10
C PRO A 405 -5.96 -3.73 64.56
N ALA A 406 -6.00 -2.81 63.61
CA ALA A 406 -6.06 -1.37 63.87
C ALA A 406 -7.35 -1.00 64.64
N PRO A 407 -7.31 -0.02 65.57
CA PRO A 407 -8.48 0.42 66.30
C PRO A 407 -9.53 1.03 65.36
N ALA A 408 -10.80 0.76 65.67
CA ALA A 408 -11.95 1.23 64.90
C ALA A 408 -11.97 2.78 64.82
N PRO A 409 -12.38 3.35 63.68
CA PRO A 409 -12.44 4.80 63.50
C PRO A 409 -13.42 5.45 64.50
N GLU A 410 -13.00 6.59 65.04
CA GLU A 410 -13.79 7.41 65.98
C GLU A 410 -15.06 7.93 65.28
N PRO A 411 -16.23 7.90 65.95
CA PRO A 411 -17.47 8.37 65.35
C PRO A 411 -17.41 9.87 65.03
N PRO A 412 -18.06 10.32 63.94
CA PRO A 412 -18.08 11.73 63.57
C PRO A 412 -18.77 12.58 64.64
N PRO A 413 -18.36 13.85 64.81
CA PRO A 413 -18.99 14.75 65.77
C PRO A 413 -20.48 14.97 65.43
N PRO A 414 -21.36 15.14 66.44
CA PRO A 414 -22.78 15.34 66.21
C PRO A 414 -23.04 16.60 65.38
N ALA A 415 -23.99 16.51 64.45
CA ALA A 415 -24.39 17.64 63.60
C ALA A 415 -24.89 18.82 64.45
N PRO A 416 -24.64 20.08 64.04
CA PRO A 416 -25.18 21.25 64.71
C PRO A 416 -26.72 21.22 64.67
N PRO A 417 -27.41 21.69 65.73
CA PRO A 417 -28.87 21.71 65.76
C PRO A 417 -29.43 22.59 64.63
N ALA A 418 -30.51 22.11 64.01
CA ALA A 418 -31.21 22.81 62.94
C ALA A 418 -31.72 24.19 63.42
N PRO A 419 -31.79 25.22 62.54
CA PRO A 419 -32.42 26.49 62.88
C PRO A 419 -33.88 26.27 63.30
N ALA A 420 -34.31 26.94 64.37
CA ALA A 420 -35.70 26.90 64.82
C ALA A 420 -36.65 27.39 63.68
N PRO A 421 -37.84 26.79 63.52
CA PRO A 421 -38.81 27.25 62.54
C PRO A 421 -39.22 28.69 62.83
N GLU A 422 -39.28 29.51 61.79
CA GLU A 422 -39.76 30.89 61.83
C GLU A 422 -41.21 30.91 62.37
N PRO A 423 -41.56 31.78 63.33
CA PRO A 423 -42.92 31.85 63.86
C PRO A 423 -43.93 32.20 62.76
N ALA A 424 -45.05 31.48 62.72
CA ALA A 424 -46.19 31.86 61.89
C ALA A 424 -46.64 33.30 62.24
N PRO A 425 -47.04 34.12 61.24
CA PRO A 425 -47.50 35.49 61.49
C PRO A 425 -48.70 35.51 62.43
N ALA A 426 -48.69 36.43 63.40
CA ALA A 426 -49.77 36.64 64.35
C ALA A 426 -51.06 37.10 63.64
N PRO A 427 -52.26 36.71 64.13
CA PRO A 427 -53.52 37.20 63.61
C PRO A 427 -53.64 38.73 63.75
N GLU A 428 -54.12 39.38 62.71
CA GLU A 428 -54.36 40.82 62.63
C GLU A 428 -55.36 41.27 63.72
N PRO A 429 -55.10 42.37 64.45
CA PRO A 429 -56.03 42.86 65.47
C PRO A 429 -57.32 43.42 64.83
N PRO A 430 -58.48 43.30 65.51
CA PRO A 430 -59.74 43.87 65.03
C PRO A 430 -59.66 45.41 64.93
N PRO A 431 -60.41 46.03 64.01
CA PRO A 431 -60.39 47.48 63.80
C PRO A 431 -60.86 48.25 65.05
N PRO A 432 -60.34 49.47 65.29
CA PRO A 432 -60.70 50.28 66.44
C PRO A 432 -62.18 50.74 66.38
N PRO A 433 -62.85 50.94 67.53
CA PRO A 433 -64.21 51.48 67.56
C PRO A 433 -64.26 52.93 67.05
N PRO A 434 -65.38 53.36 66.47
CA PRO A 434 -65.54 54.72 65.92
C PRO A 434 -65.45 55.79 67.01
N ALA A 435 -64.81 56.91 66.67
CA ALA A 435 -64.70 58.09 67.52
C ALA A 435 -66.09 58.67 67.83
N PRO A 436 -66.36 59.12 69.08
CA PRO A 436 -67.58 59.83 69.38
C PRO A 436 -67.61 61.21 68.69
N ALA A 437 -68.78 61.54 68.12
CA ALA A 437 -69.06 62.84 67.55
C ALA A 437 -69.00 63.96 68.63
N PRO A 438 -68.64 65.19 68.25
CA PRO A 438 -68.58 66.32 69.17
C PRO A 438 -69.96 66.66 69.74
N ILE A 439 -70.03 66.89 71.05
CA ILE A 439 -71.14 67.60 71.68
C ILE A 439 -70.70 69.07 71.78
N GLU A 440 -71.04 69.85 70.76
CA GLU A 440 -71.95 71.01 70.79
C GLU A 440 -72.12 71.59 69.38
#